data_AF-A0A6J4YGA0-F1
#
_entry.id   AF-A0A6J4YGA0-F1
#
_cell.length_a   1.000
_cell.length_b   1.000
_cell.length_c   1.000
_cell.angle_alpha   90.00
_cell.angle_beta   90.00
_cell.angle_gamma   90.00
#
_symmetry.space_group_name_H-M   'P 1'
#
loop_
_entity.id
_entity.type
_entity.pdbx_description
1 polymer ?
#
loop_
_entity_poly.entity_id
_entity_poly.type
_entity_poly.pdbx_seq_one_letter_code
_entity_poly.pdbx_strand_id
1 'polypeptide(L)'
;METLDQIAKKAIGLRPTERIRLVEAILYSLDKPDQAIEKSWVAESEARYEAYKRGELKSYDRDEIKLCIELRMPKAEHRPFPSILNP
;
A
#
# COMPACT_ATOMS: atom_id res chain seq x y z
N MET A 1 -20.57 19.98 20.96
CA MET A 1 -19.71 19.20 20.03
C MET A 1 -20.60 18.18 19.34
N GLU A 2 -20.50 18.04 18.02
CA GLU A 2 -21.35 17.08 17.28
C GLU A 2 -20.93 15.64 17.56
N THR A 3 -21.88 14.70 17.53
CA THR A 3 -21.60 13.27 17.67
C THR A 3 -21.05 12.67 16.38
N LEU A 4 -20.38 11.52 16.46
CA LEU A 4 -19.86 10.82 15.28
C LEU A 4 -20.97 10.53 14.25
N ASP A 5 -22.15 10.10 14.70
CA ASP A 5 -23.30 9.84 13.83
C ASP A 5 -23.80 11.10 13.11
N GLN A 6 -23.77 12.26 13.79
CA GLN A 6 -24.14 13.54 13.19
C GLN A 6 -23.14 13.95 12.10
N ILE A 7 -21.85 13.75 12.34
CA ILE A 7 -20.78 14.02 11.37
C ILE A 7 -20.89 13.06 10.17
N ALA A 8 -21.13 11.78 10.41
CA ALA A 8 -21.29 10.78 9.36
C ALA A 8 -22.49 11.08 8.46
N LYS A 9 -23.64 11.46 9.04
CA LYS A 9 -24.83 11.86 8.27
C LYS A 9 -24.56 13.05 7.36
N LYS A 10 -23.83 14.06 7.85
CA LYS A 10 -23.43 15.21 7.03
C LYS A 10 -22.46 14.82 5.92
N ALA A 11 -21.48 13.96 6.22
CA ALA A 11 -20.52 13.47 5.23
C ALA A 11 -21.22 12.68 4.11
N ILE A 12 -22.21 11.84 4.43
CA ILE A 12 -22.99 11.08 3.44
C ILE A 12 -23.82 12.01 2.54
N GLY A 13 -24.27 13.17 3.05
CA GLY A 13 -25.00 14.17 2.29
C GLY A 13 -24.17 15.00 1.30
N LEU A 14 -22.83 14.88 1.32
CA LEU A 14 -21.95 15.55 0.37
C LEU A 14 -22.03 14.93 -1.03
N ARG A 15 -21.66 15.70 -2.06
CA ARG A 15 -21.54 15.14 -3.42
C ARG A 15 -20.44 14.07 -3.44
N PRO A 16 -20.50 13.07 -4.34
CA PRO A 16 -19.51 12.00 -4.39
C PRO A 16 -18.05 12.51 -4.39
N THR A 17 -17.74 13.54 -5.19
CA THR A 17 -16.38 14.12 -5.25
C THR A 17 -15.93 14.76 -3.93
N GLU A 18 -16.84 15.40 -3.20
CA GLU A 18 -16.56 15.99 -1.89
C GLU A 18 -16.37 14.91 -0.82
N ARG A 19 -17.12 13.81 -0.91
CA ARG A 19 -16.95 12.65 -0.04
C ARG A 19 -15.56 12.04 -0.20
N ILE A 20 -15.09 11.83 -1.44
CA ILE A 20 -13.74 11.31 -1.69
C ILE A 20 -12.69 12.25 -1.10
N ARG A 21 -12.80 13.56 -1.34
CA ARG A 21 -11.86 14.55 -0.77
C ARG A 21 -11.84 14.54 0.76
N LEU A 22 -12.98 14.37 1.40
CA LEU A 22 -13.07 14.26 2.85
C LEU A 22 -12.40 12.99 3.37
N VAL A 23 -12.62 11.84 2.71
CA VAL A 23 -11.97 10.57 3.05
C VAL A 23 -10.45 10.70 2.92
N GLU A 24 -9.95 11.28 1.83
CA GLU A 24 -8.51 11.50 1.63
C GLU A 24 -7.91 12.38 2.73
N ALA A 25 -8.58 13.47 3.11
CA ALA A 25 -8.12 14.35 4.17
C ALA A 25 -8.07 13.65 5.54
N ILE A 26 -9.07 12.80 5.84
CA ILE A 26 -9.09 12.01 7.08
C ILE A 26 -7.96 10.97 7.05
N LEU A 27 -7.80 10.23 5.95
CA LEU A 27 -6.74 9.23 5.82
C LEU A 27 -5.36 9.87 5.98
N TYR A 28 -5.11 11.00 5.31
CA TYR A 28 -3.87 11.76 5.45
C TYR A 28 -3.62 12.22 6.90
N SER A 29 -4.68 12.49 7.67
CA SER A 29 -4.54 12.87 9.08
C SER A 29 -4.14 11.71 9.99
N LEU A 30 -4.51 10.48 9.63
CA LEU A 30 -4.26 9.26 10.39
C LEU A 30 -2.94 8.58 10.00
N ASP A 31 -2.62 8.62 8.71
CA ASP A 31 -1.45 7.97 8.11
C ASP A 31 -0.34 8.99 7.85
N LYS A 32 0.09 9.67 8.91
CA LYS A 32 1.23 10.59 8.83
C LYS A 32 2.52 9.79 8.97
N PRO A 33 3.40 9.79 7.95
CA PRO A 33 4.65 9.07 8.04
C PRO A 33 5.52 9.66 9.14
N ASP A 34 6.07 8.80 10.00
CA ASP A 34 7.05 9.20 10.99
C ASP A 34 8.35 9.60 10.27
N GLN A 35 8.73 10.87 10.38
CA GLN A 35 9.92 11.40 9.71
C GLN A 35 11.21 10.68 10.09
N ALA A 36 11.31 10.13 11.30
CA ALA A 36 12.48 9.35 11.71
C ALA A 36 12.51 7.99 11.00
N ILE A 37 11.35 7.35 10.85
CA ILE A 37 11.21 6.10 10.09
C ILE A 37 11.54 6.36 8.62
N GLU A 38 10.95 7.38 8.00
CA GLU A 38 11.23 7.76 6.60
C GLU A 38 12.73 7.97 6.34
N LYS A 39 13.40 8.74 7.19
CA LYS A 39 14.85 8.96 7.08
C LYS A 39 15.64 7.66 7.21
N SER A 40 15.22 6.78 8.11
CA SER A 40 15.89 5.48 8.32
C SER A 40 15.71 4.57 7.10
N TRP A 41 14.52 4.58 6.48
CA TRP A 41 14.23 3.83 5.26
C TRP A 41 15.01 4.35 4.06
N VAL A 42 15.15 5.67 3.90
CA VAL A 42 15.98 6.27 2.84
C VAL A 42 17.42 5.82 2.99
N ALA A 43 18.00 5.98 4.19
CA ALA A 43 19.40 5.61 4.45
C ALA A 43 19.67 4.12 4.21
N GLU A 44 18.78 3.24 4.68
CA GLU A 44 18.90 1.79 4.47
C GLU A 44 18.76 1.42 3.00
N SER A 45 17.81 2.02 2.28
CA SER A 45 17.57 1.73 0.86
C SER A 45 18.77 2.13 0.00
N GLU A 46 19.33 3.31 0.24
CA GLU A 46 20.56 3.77 -0.42
C GLU A 46 21.74 2.86 -0.10
N ALA A 47 21.94 2.51 1.17
CA ALA A 47 23.01 1.61 1.58
C ALA A 47 22.92 0.24 0.91
N ARG A 48 21.71 -0.35 0.82
CA ARG A 48 21.48 -1.62 0.11
C ARG A 48 21.73 -1.49 -1.38
N TYR A 49 21.30 -0.39 -2.00
CA TYR A 49 21.52 -0.18 -3.43
C TYR A 49 23.02 -0.06 -3.76
N GLU A 50 23.79 0.65 -2.94
CA GLU A 50 25.24 0.75 -3.12
C GLU A 50 25.94 -0.59 -2.89
N ALA A 51 25.56 -1.36 -1.86
CA ALA A 51 26.11 -2.70 -1.63
C ALA A 51 25.80 -3.66 -2.80
N TYR A 52 24.61 -3.57 -3.39
CA TYR A 52 24.26 -4.30 -4.60
C TYR A 52 25.17 -3.91 -5.78
N LYS A 53 25.37 -2.61 -6.02
CA LYS A 53 26.26 -2.13 -7.10
C LYS A 53 27.71 -2.56 -6.92
N ARG A 54 28.17 -2.74 -5.68
CA ARG A 54 29.51 -3.30 -5.36
C ARG A 54 29.58 -4.83 -5.44
N GLY A 55 28.46 -5.52 -5.69
CA GLY A 55 28.40 -6.98 -5.73
C GLY A 55 28.42 -7.65 -4.35
N GLU A 56 28.19 -6.89 -3.28
CA GLU A 56 28.18 -7.38 -1.89
C GLU A 56 26.82 -8.00 -1.51
N LEU A 57 25.76 -7.71 -2.29
CA LEU A 57 24.45 -8.32 -2.13
C LEU A 57 24.17 -9.34 -3.23
N LYS A 58 23.70 -10.52 -2.82
CA LYS A 58 23.19 -11.53 -3.74
C LYS A 58 21.87 -11.08 -4.34
N SER A 59 21.84 -10.91 -5.66
CA SER A 59 20.60 -10.79 -6.42
C SER A 59 20.28 -12.10 -7.13
N TYR A 60 19.01 -12.30 -7.43
CA TYR A 60 18.56 -13.38 -8.30
C TYR A 60 17.95 -12.75 -9.54
N ASP A 61 18.08 -13.44 -10.67
CA ASP A 61 17.38 -13.02 -11.88
C ASP A 61 15.86 -13.14 -11.66
N ARG A 62 15.13 -12.16 -12.20
CA ARG A 62 13.67 -12.11 -12.04
C ARG A 62 13.00 -13.33 -12.64
N ASP A 63 13.44 -13.76 -13.81
CA ASP A 63 12.80 -14.84 -14.56
C ASP A 63 13.16 -16.20 -13.96
N GLU A 64 14.37 -16.35 -13.42
CA GLU A 64 14.74 -17.51 -12.59
C GLU A 64 13.81 -17.65 -11.38
N ILE A 65 13.58 -16.56 -10.64
CA ILE A 65 12.68 -16.58 -9.48
C ILE A 65 11.24 -16.83 -9.89
N LYS A 66 10.78 -16.21 -10.98
CA LYS A 66 9.43 -16.44 -11.52
C LYS A 66 9.23 -17.92 -11.84
N LEU A 67 10.19 -18.56 -12.51
CA LEU A 67 10.15 -19.97 -12.82
C LEU A 67 10.11 -20.82 -11.54
N CYS A 68 10.97 -20.53 -10.55
CA CYS A 68 10.95 -21.24 -9.27
C CYS A 68 9.60 -21.13 -8.54
N ILE A 69 8.95 -19.96 -8.55
CA ILE A 69 7.64 -19.75 -7.94
C ILE A 69 6.58 -20.57 -8.68
N GLU A 70 6.55 -20.54 -10.00
CA GLU A 70 5.58 -21.28 -10.83
C GLU A 70 5.71 -22.81 -10.67
N LEU A 71 6.92 -23.30 -10.41
CA LEU A 71 7.18 -24.72 -10.17
C LEU A 71 6.84 -25.16 -8.73
N ARG A 72 6.94 -24.25 -7.75
CA ARG A 72 6.73 -24.55 -6.31
C ARG A 72 5.29 -24.32 -5.87
N MET A 73 4.59 -23.36 -6.48
CA MET A 73 3.22 -23.01 -6.13
C MET A 73 2.25 -23.85 -6.98
N PRO A 74 1.23 -24.48 -6.38
CA PRO A 74 0.12 -24.99 -7.18
C PRO A 74 -0.50 -23.82 -7.95
N LYS A 75 -0.90 -24.06 -9.21
CA LYS A 75 -1.61 -23.04 -10.01
C LYS A 75 -2.77 -22.54 -9.16
N ALA A 76 -2.74 -21.26 -8.81
CA ALA A 76 -3.83 -20.64 -8.08
C ALA A 76 -5.10 -20.87 -8.90
N GLU A 77 -6.08 -21.55 -8.32
CA GLU A 77 -7.44 -21.48 -8.84
C GLU A 77 -7.78 -20.02 -9.04
N HIS A 78 -8.37 -19.68 -10.18
CA HIS A 78 -8.86 -18.34 -10.44
C HIS A 78 -9.93 -18.00 -9.40
N ARG A 79 -9.52 -17.46 -8.26
CA ARG A 79 -10.42 -16.87 -7.29
C ARG A 79 -10.72 -15.48 -7.84
N PRO A 80 -11.94 -15.23 -8.34
CA PRO A 80 -12.29 -13.89 -8.76
C PRO A 80 -12.06 -12.95 -7.58
N PHE A 81 -11.46 -11.78 -7.84
CA PHE A 81 -11.39 -10.75 -6.83
C PHE A 81 -12.83 -10.47 -6.38
N PRO A 82 -13.13 -10.54 -5.06
CA PRO A 82 -14.47 -10.20 -4.59
C PRO A 82 -14.78 -8.79 -5.08
N SER A 83 -15.82 -8.68 -5.89
CA SER A 83 -16.31 -7.41 -6.41
C SER A 83 -16.60 -6.52 -5.21
N ILE A 84 -15.79 -5.50 -4.99
CA ILE A 84 -15.97 -4.51 -3.91
C ILE A 84 -17.16 -3.57 -4.21
N LEU A 85 -17.86 -3.83 -5.32
CA LEU A 85 -19.09 -3.20 -5.75
C LEU A 85 -20.14 -4.29 -5.93
N ASN A 86 -20.88 -4.57 -4.85
CA ASN A 86 -22.34 -4.71 -4.86
C ASN A 86 -22.84 -4.85 -3.40
N PRO A 87 -24.03 -4.33 -3.11
CA PRO A 87 -25.26 -5.06 -3.42
C PRO A 87 -25.83 -4.76 -4.80
#